data_AF-A0AAU3D573-F1
#
_entry.id   AF-A0AAU3D573-F1
#
_cell.length_a   1.000
_cell.length_b   1.000
_cell.length_c   1.000
_cell.angle_alpha   90.00
_cell.angle_beta   90.00
_cell.angle_gamma   90.00
#
_symmetry.space_group_name_H-M   'P 1'
#
loop_
_entity.id
_entity.type
_entity.pdbx_description
1 polymer ?
#
loop_
_entity_poly.entity_id
_entity_poly.type
_entity_poly.pdbx_seq_one_letter_code
_entity_poly.pdbx_strand_id
1 'polypeptide(L)'
;MSELGASRREWMLGLLGPDGERLVPPVPEPGGPALDHEGHVQPSVLRLTADVAGELALDYLLPRAEVQRLRVEVRGERQLTASLTLAVPRDYPVEGRAAGHSVNMSVDVERVAEVLFDSAEASGIALQADADMVSIRFGDGGVLRGCGVRIRVDDWLWYRSRAGRRAQAQAEAAAQAAPGPREGRQPWGPLHGSSRIAAEVLRDAMLHVRSVGHPASVGDVSPQDVCDAFNGAGKAVVAVGALRAPWVRDAAFERLVEEWVGRCGVEVHRWFRDMLQGRALRAVLPRLVDGEVDARTVPREVERSGPAMLRLARYSAPDRRWPMSQPGEAVLNLAMPCGDAGAPWRMHVPQPCEPARFQLRTEAFLGTGRLDAGDFENGPDALRIARK
;
A
#
# COMPACT_ATOMS: atom_id res chain seq x y z
N MET A 1 8.74 5.57 8.61
CA MET A 1 9.02 5.41 7.16
C MET A 1 9.72 4.07 6.99
N SER A 2 9.23 3.21 6.10
CA SER A 2 9.83 1.90 5.89
C SER A 2 11.28 2.00 5.43
N GLU A 3 12.10 1.10 5.94
CA GLU A 3 13.47 0.88 5.52
C GLU A 3 13.55 0.79 3.98
N LEU A 4 14.48 1.53 3.39
CA LEU A 4 14.77 1.43 1.97
C LEU A 4 15.54 0.12 1.78
N GLY A 5 14.84 -0.99 1.54
CA GLY A 5 15.49 -2.28 1.26
C GLY A 5 16.55 -2.17 0.17
N ALA A 6 17.50 -3.11 0.13
CA ALA A 6 18.71 -3.05 -0.72
C ALA A 6 18.43 -2.66 -2.18
N SER A 7 17.40 -3.26 -2.81
CA SER A 7 17.02 -2.96 -4.20
C SER A 7 16.54 -1.51 -4.40
N ARG A 8 15.85 -0.95 -3.41
CA ARG A 8 15.38 0.45 -3.47
C ARG A 8 16.55 1.41 -3.27
N ARG A 9 17.50 1.07 -2.40
CA ARG A 9 18.74 1.85 -2.25
C ARG A 9 19.55 1.85 -3.55
N GLU A 10 19.76 0.68 -4.15
CA GLU A 10 20.50 0.54 -5.42
C GLU A 10 19.85 1.38 -6.54
N TRP A 11 18.53 1.28 -6.68
CA TRP A 11 17.79 2.13 -7.61
C TRP A 11 17.95 3.63 -7.32
N MET A 12 17.89 4.05 -6.05
CA MET A 12 18.10 5.47 -5.67
C MET A 12 19.53 5.94 -5.97
N LEU A 13 20.55 5.11 -5.73
CA LEU A 13 21.93 5.43 -6.06
C LEU A 13 22.13 5.55 -7.58
N GLY A 14 21.53 4.65 -8.36
CA GLY A 14 21.54 4.74 -9.82
C GLY A 14 20.95 6.06 -10.35
N LEU A 15 19.93 6.59 -9.66
CA LEU A 15 19.31 7.88 -10.02
C LEU A 15 20.13 9.11 -9.59
N LEU A 16 20.78 9.04 -8.43
CA LEU A 16 21.50 10.17 -7.83
C LEU A 16 22.95 10.27 -8.30
N GLY A 17 23.49 9.23 -8.94
CA GLY A 17 24.87 9.19 -9.40
C GLY A 17 25.88 9.11 -8.24
N PRO A 18 27.16 9.47 -8.48
CA PRO A 18 28.26 9.23 -7.54
C PRO A 18 28.08 9.91 -6.18
N ASP A 19 27.40 11.06 -6.14
CA ASP A 19 27.17 11.82 -4.92
C ASP A 19 25.99 11.28 -4.08
N GLY A 20 25.22 10.34 -4.62
CA GLY A 20 24.05 9.76 -3.99
C GLY A 20 24.34 8.98 -2.71
N GLU A 21 25.54 8.41 -2.56
CA GLU A 21 25.90 7.59 -1.40
C GLU A 21 25.81 8.34 -0.07
N ARG A 22 26.05 9.65 -0.09
CA ARG A 22 25.97 10.51 1.12
C ARG A 22 24.54 10.91 1.46
N LEU A 23 23.61 10.78 0.51
CA LEU A 23 22.23 11.24 0.61
C LEU A 23 21.26 10.10 0.89
N VAL A 24 21.59 8.87 0.46
CA VAL A 24 20.78 7.69 0.74
C VAL A 24 21.30 7.01 2.00
N PRO A 25 20.46 6.79 3.02
CA PRO A 25 20.85 6.01 4.18
C PRO A 25 21.52 4.70 3.77
N PRO A 26 22.56 4.23 4.50
CA PRO A 26 23.13 2.92 4.25
C PRO A 26 22.02 1.86 4.33
N VAL A 27 22.16 0.76 3.59
CA VAL A 27 21.32 -0.41 3.88
C VAL A 27 21.62 -0.73 5.33
N PRO A 28 20.62 -0.76 6.24
CA PRO A 28 20.87 -1.29 7.56
C PRO A 28 21.51 -2.66 7.33
N GLU A 29 22.67 -2.91 7.95
CA GLU A 29 23.18 -4.28 8.05
C GLU A 29 22.01 -5.15 8.50
N PRO A 30 21.87 -6.40 8.02
CA PRO A 30 20.79 -7.29 8.44
C PRO A 30 20.88 -7.44 9.96
N GLY A 31 20.22 -6.51 10.65
CA GLY A 31 20.32 -6.33 12.06
C GLY A 31 19.65 -7.52 12.68
N GLY A 32 20.12 -7.89 13.86
CA GLY A 32 19.34 -8.75 14.73
C GLY A 32 17.89 -8.24 14.85
N PRO A 33 16.99 -9.07 15.38
CA PRO A 33 15.58 -8.72 15.53
C PRO A 33 15.42 -7.31 16.12
N ALA A 34 14.62 -6.48 15.45
CA ALA A 34 14.45 -5.08 15.83
C ALA A 34 13.93 -4.99 17.27
N LEU A 35 14.55 -4.17 18.10
CA LEU A 35 14.07 -3.90 19.45
C LEU A 35 13.17 -2.67 19.43
N ASP A 36 12.08 -2.70 20.19
CA ASP A 36 11.30 -1.49 20.48
C ASP A 36 11.97 -0.61 21.54
N HIS A 37 11.31 0.50 21.87
CA HIS A 37 11.79 1.45 22.87
C HIS A 37 11.86 0.88 24.31
N GLU A 38 11.18 -0.24 24.58
CA GLU A 38 11.24 -0.96 25.85
C GLU A 38 12.32 -2.06 25.82
N GLY A 39 13.00 -2.26 24.69
CA GLY A 39 14.03 -3.28 24.52
C GLY A 39 13.47 -4.66 24.20
N HIS A 40 12.20 -4.78 23.82
CA HIS A 40 11.59 -6.04 23.40
C HIS A 40 11.77 -6.26 21.90
N VAL A 41 12.09 -7.50 21.51
CA VAL A 41 12.12 -7.88 20.09
C VAL A 41 10.75 -7.79 19.44
N GLN A 42 10.75 -7.23 18.23
CA GLN A 42 9.59 -7.09 17.37
C GLN A 42 9.68 -8.10 16.21
N PRO A 43 8.55 -8.64 15.74
CA PRO A 43 8.52 -9.55 14.61
C PRO A 43 9.02 -8.82 13.34
N SER A 44 9.96 -9.44 12.65
CA SER A 44 10.47 -8.93 11.37
C SER A 44 9.56 -9.35 10.21
N VAL A 45 9.79 -8.76 9.03
CA VAL A 45 9.16 -9.24 7.79
C VAL A 45 9.85 -10.53 7.37
N LEU A 46 9.11 -11.63 7.34
CA LEU A 46 9.61 -12.96 7.02
C LEU A 46 9.24 -13.34 5.59
N ARG A 47 10.14 -14.04 4.90
CA ARG A 47 9.78 -14.76 3.67
C ARG A 47 9.16 -16.09 4.06
N LEU A 48 7.99 -16.41 3.52
CA LEU A 48 7.34 -17.69 3.83
C LEU A 48 8.12 -18.85 3.19
N THR A 49 8.60 -19.74 4.04
CA THR A 49 9.20 -21.04 3.75
C THR A 49 8.46 -22.12 4.55
N ALA A 50 8.74 -23.41 4.31
CA ALA A 50 8.15 -24.49 5.10
C ALA A 50 8.49 -24.34 6.61
N ASP A 51 9.73 -23.98 6.92
CA ASP A 51 10.17 -23.73 8.30
C ASP A 51 9.42 -22.56 8.93
N VAL A 52 9.30 -21.44 8.22
CA VAL A 52 8.55 -20.26 8.72
C VAL A 52 7.07 -20.59 8.91
N ALA A 53 6.46 -21.38 8.01
CA ALA A 53 5.08 -21.84 8.17
C ALA A 53 4.93 -22.69 9.45
N GLY A 54 5.87 -23.61 9.68
CA GLY A 54 5.91 -24.44 10.89
C GLY A 54 6.12 -23.63 12.17
N GLU A 55 7.02 -22.64 12.15
CA GLU A 55 7.24 -21.75 13.30
C GLU A 55 6.01 -20.90 13.62
N LEU A 56 5.35 -20.34 12.60
CA LEU A 56 4.10 -19.59 12.79
C LEU A 56 3.00 -20.47 13.38
N ALA A 57 2.87 -21.71 12.93
CA ALA A 57 1.87 -22.65 13.45
C ALA A 57 2.09 -23.05 14.92
N LEU A 58 3.29 -22.84 15.48
CA LEU A 58 3.59 -23.09 16.89
C LEU A 58 3.20 -21.91 17.81
N ASP A 59 3.16 -20.69 17.28
CA ASP A 59 2.87 -19.49 18.06
C ASP A 59 1.44 -18.95 17.80
N TYR A 60 0.80 -19.40 16.72
CA TYR A 60 -0.48 -18.88 16.24
C TYR A 60 -1.45 -19.99 15.82
N LEU A 61 -2.73 -19.82 16.15
CA LEU A 61 -3.82 -20.72 15.77
C LEU A 61 -4.31 -20.43 14.35
N LEU A 62 -3.49 -20.72 13.33
CA LEU A 62 -3.81 -20.49 11.92
C LEU A 62 -5.15 -21.11 11.46
N PRO A 63 -5.53 -22.34 11.90
CA PRO A 63 -6.85 -22.90 11.54
C PRO A 63 -8.05 -22.13 12.11
N ARG A 64 -7.84 -21.19 13.04
CA ARG A 64 -8.87 -20.27 13.56
C ARG A 64 -8.72 -18.85 13.04
N ALA A 65 -7.75 -18.60 12.16
CA ALA A 65 -7.57 -17.29 11.59
C ALA A 65 -8.66 -16.98 10.55
N GLU A 66 -8.94 -15.69 10.40
CA GLU A 66 -9.97 -15.16 9.51
C GLU A 66 -9.38 -14.09 8.59
N VAL A 67 -9.78 -14.10 7.31
CA VAL A 67 -9.43 -13.05 6.35
C VAL A 67 -10.25 -11.81 6.67
N GLN A 68 -9.57 -10.77 7.17
CA GLN A 68 -10.17 -9.46 7.36
C GLN A 68 -10.16 -8.65 6.08
N ARG A 69 -9.07 -8.73 5.31
CA ARG A 69 -8.93 -7.99 4.07
C ARG A 69 -8.25 -8.85 3.02
N LEU A 70 -8.76 -8.79 1.80
CA LEU A 70 -8.13 -9.32 0.60
C LEU A 70 -8.04 -8.20 -0.42
N ARG A 71 -6.90 -8.04 -1.06
CA ARG A 71 -6.71 -7.15 -2.21
C ARG A 71 -5.92 -7.90 -3.27
N VAL A 72 -6.45 -7.97 -4.49
CA VAL A 72 -5.79 -8.55 -5.65
C VAL A 72 -5.74 -7.48 -6.73
N GLU A 73 -4.57 -7.31 -7.35
CA GLU A 73 -4.28 -6.20 -8.25
C GLU A 73 -3.43 -6.67 -9.43
N VAL A 74 -3.76 -6.20 -10.64
CA VAL A 74 -2.94 -6.34 -11.83
C VAL A 74 -1.93 -5.21 -11.90
N ARG A 75 -0.65 -5.55 -11.79
CA ARG A 75 0.49 -4.62 -11.92
C ARG A 75 1.26 -4.83 -13.21
N GLY A 76 1.83 -3.73 -13.72
CA GLY A 76 2.58 -3.73 -14.98
C GLY A 76 1.75 -4.31 -16.13
N GLU A 77 2.41 -5.10 -16.98
CA GLU A 77 1.81 -5.57 -18.22
C GLU A 77 0.70 -6.62 -18.04
N ARG A 78 0.69 -7.38 -16.93
CA ARG A 78 -0.37 -8.36 -16.55
C ARG A 78 -0.10 -9.16 -15.27
N GLN A 79 0.85 -8.73 -14.44
CA GLN A 79 1.26 -9.52 -13.28
C GLN A 79 0.28 -9.34 -12.13
N LEU A 80 -0.30 -10.43 -11.64
CA LEU A 80 -1.14 -10.38 -10.44
C LEU A 80 -0.28 -10.32 -9.18
N THR A 81 -0.71 -9.47 -8.25
CA THR A 81 -0.20 -9.39 -6.89
C THR A 81 -1.38 -9.41 -5.93
N ALA A 82 -1.17 -9.96 -4.74
CA ALA A 82 -2.19 -9.97 -3.70
C ALA A 82 -1.63 -9.54 -2.36
N SER A 83 -2.47 -8.94 -1.53
CA SER A 83 -2.18 -8.65 -0.13
C SER A 83 -3.36 -9.06 0.72
N LEU A 84 -3.10 -9.73 1.84
CA LEU A 84 -4.10 -10.16 2.81
C LEU A 84 -3.81 -9.55 4.17
N THR A 85 -4.86 -9.27 4.92
CA THR A 85 -4.79 -9.06 6.36
C THR A 85 -5.63 -10.13 7.01
N LEU A 86 -4.98 -10.95 7.83
CA LEU A 86 -5.59 -12.00 8.62
C LEU A 86 -5.70 -11.56 10.06
N ALA A 87 -6.80 -11.91 10.70
CA ALA A 87 -6.90 -11.91 12.14
C ALA A 87 -6.56 -13.29 12.67
N VAL A 88 -5.50 -13.38 13.47
CA VAL A 88 -4.94 -14.65 13.90
C VAL A 88 -4.94 -14.72 15.42
N PRO A 89 -5.60 -15.71 16.04
CA PRO A 89 -5.48 -15.93 17.48
C PRO A 89 -4.07 -16.41 17.86
N ARG A 90 -3.58 -16.00 19.02
CA ARG A 90 -2.32 -16.49 19.59
C ARG A 90 -2.52 -17.90 20.17
N ASP A 91 -1.47 -18.72 20.13
CA ASP A 91 -1.44 -20.03 20.83
C ASP A 91 -0.57 -20.00 22.11
N TYR A 92 0.11 -18.88 22.37
CA TYR A 92 0.91 -18.72 23.59
C TYR A 92 0.19 -17.87 24.64
N PRO A 93 0.49 -18.08 25.94
CA PRO A 93 -0.22 -17.43 27.03
C PRO A 93 0.04 -15.92 27.05
N VAL A 94 -1.06 -15.17 27.15
CA VAL A 94 -1.10 -13.71 27.33
C VAL A 94 -2.17 -13.40 28.38
N GLU A 95 -1.88 -12.44 29.26
CA GLU A 95 -2.76 -12.11 30.38
C GLU A 95 -3.63 -10.87 30.09
N GLY A 96 -4.69 -10.71 30.88
CA GLY A 96 -5.54 -9.52 30.88
C GLY A 96 -6.31 -9.34 29.58
N ARG A 97 -6.49 -8.08 29.17
CA ARG A 97 -7.31 -7.74 28.00
C ARG A 97 -6.79 -8.37 26.71
N ALA A 98 -5.49 -8.62 26.57
CA ALA A 98 -4.89 -9.17 25.35
C ALA A 98 -5.26 -10.64 25.08
N ALA A 99 -5.72 -11.39 26.09
CA ALA A 99 -5.98 -12.83 25.98
C ALA A 99 -7.03 -13.22 24.92
N GLY A 100 -8.04 -12.39 24.72
CA GLY A 100 -9.10 -12.62 23.73
C GLY A 100 -8.85 -11.98 22.36
N HIS A 101 -7.76 -11.24 22.19
CA HIS A 101 -7.54 -10.45 20.97
C HIS A 101 -6.69 -11.22 19.96
N SER A 102 -7.20 -11.32 18.74
CA SER A 102 -6.41 -11.73 17.58
C SER A 102 -5.40 -10.66 17.19
N VAL A 103 -4.28 -11.09 16.62
CA VAL A 103 -3.28 -10.21 16.01
C VAL A 103 -3.55 -10.02 14.53
N ASN A 104 -2.99 -8.96 13.94
CA ASN A 104 -3.06 -8.77 12.51
C ASN A 104 -1.82 -9.40 11.87
N MET A 105 -2.03 -10.34 10.96
CA MET A 105 -0.97 -10.91 10.11
C MET A 105 -1.18 -10.40 8.69
N SER A 106 -0.24 -9.60 8.20
CA SER A 106 -0.22 -9.12 6.82
C SER A 106 0.57 -10.10 5.95
N VAL A 107 0.00 -10.47 4.81
CA VAL A 107 0.61 -11.39 3.87
C VAL A 107 0.63 -10.76 2.48
N ASP A 108 1.80 -10.54 1.92
CA ASP A 108 1.98 -10.03 0.56
C ASP A 108 2.42 -11.18 -0.35
N VAL A 109 1.71 -11.38 -1.46
CA VAL A 109 1.96 -12.43 -2.45
C VAL A 109 2.32 -11.77 -3.78
N GLU A 110 3.54 -12.03 -4.23
CA GLU A 110 4.03 -11.61 -5.54
C GLU A 110 3.73 -12.69 -6.59
N ARG A 111 3.57 -12.27 -7.85
CA ARG A 111 3.36 -13.19 -8.98
C ARG A 111 2.29 -14.24 -8.70
N VAL A 112 1.10 -13.76 -8.36
CA VAL A 112 -0.06 -14.61 -8.07
C VAL A 112 -0.42 -15.40 -9.34
N ALA A 113 -0.42 -16.72 -9.21
CA ALA A 113 -0.78 -17.66 -10.25
C ALA A 113 -2.25 -18.08 -10.17
N GLU A 114 -2.81 -18.14 -8.95
CA GLU A 114 -4.18 -18.58 -8.72
C GLU A 114 -4.80 -17.82 -7.54
N VAL A 115 -6.04 -17.40 -7.71
CA VAL A 115 -6.94 -16.86 -6.69
C VAL A 115 -8.27 -17.60 -6.80
N LEU A 116 -8.72 -18.16 -5.70
CA LEU A 116 -10.08 -18.65 -5.49
C LEU A 116 -10.46 -18.23 -4.07
N PHE A 117 -11.37 -17.27 -3.95
CA PHE A 117 -11.79 -16.74 -2.67
C PHE A 117 -13.31 -16.65 -2.60
N ASP A 118 -13.84 -17.03 -1.45
CA ASP A 118 -15.23 -16.87 -1.08
C ASP A 118 -15.28 -16.32 0.35
N SER A 119 -15.95 -15.18 0.55
CA SER A 119 -16.07 -14.59 1.89
C SER A 119 -16.79 -15.50 2.89
N ALA A 120 -17.60 -16.46 2.42
CA ALA A 120 -18.24 -17.47 3.28
C ALA A 120 -17.24 -18.51 3.84
N GLU A 121 -16.09 -18.67 3.16
CA GLU A 121 -15.00 -19.59 3.53
C GLU A 121 -13.75 -18.80 3.97
N ALA A 122 -13.93 -17.58 4.49
CA ALA A 122 -12.86 -16.68 4.87
C ALA A 122 -12.09 -17.08 6.14
N SER A 123 -12.42 -18.22 6.77
CA SER A 123 -11.77 -18.73 7.99
C SER A 123 -10.99 -20.01 7.71
N GLY A 124 -10.15 -20.45 8.63
CA GLY A 124 -9.40 -21.71 8.48
C GLY A 124 -8.19 -21.57 7.57
N ILE A 125 -7.18 -20.82 8.05
CA ILE A 125 -5.98 -20.56 7.26
C ILE A 125 -5.00 -21.71 7.37
N ALA A 126 -4.50 -22.16 6.23
CA ALA A 126 -3.32 -23.03 6.15
C ALA A 126 -2.27 -22.41 5.23
N LEU A 127 -1.01 -22.41 5.70
CA LEU A 127 0.14 -21.94 4.95
C LEU A 127 0.95 -23.14 4.48
N GLN A 128 1.22 -23.22 3.18
CA GLN A 128 2.10 -24.22 2.60
C GLN A 128 3.10 -23.53 1.69
N ALA A 129 4.37 -23.91 1.81
CA ALA A 129 5.43 -23.44 0.95
C ALA A 129 6.18 -24.63 0.36
N ASP A 130 6.14 -24.74 -0.96
CA ASP A 130 6.93 -25.67 -1.75
C ASP A 130 8.15 -24.94 -2.35
N ALA A 131 9.01 -25.64 -3.09
CA ALA A 131 10.26 -25.08 -3.61
C ALA A 131 10.06 -23.82 -4.49
N ASP A 132 9.03 -23.82 -5.34
CA ASP A 132 8.80 -22.77 -6.34
C ASP A 132 7.52 -21.96 -6.11
N MET A 133 6.63 -22.45 -5.25
CA MET A 133 5.29 -21.91 -5.08
C MET A 133 4.86 -21.93 -3.63
N VAL A 134 4.16 -20.87 -3.24
CA VAL A 134 3.55 -20.76 -1.91
C VAL A 134 2.04 -20.76 -2.10
N SER A 135 1.34 -21.53 -1.27
CA SER A 135 -0.10 -21.66 -1.25
C SER A 135 -0.65 -21.25 0.11
N ILE A 136 -1.62 -20.36 0.11
CA ILE A 136 -2.41 -19.96 1.27
C ILE A 136 -3.82 -20.49 1.04
N ARG A 137 -4.30 -21.37 1.90
CA ARG A 137 -5.66 -21.92 1.82
C ARG A 137 -6.58 -21.23 2.81
N PHE A 138 -7.84 -21.10 2.44
CA PHE A 138 -8.93 -20.53 3.26
C PHE A 138 -10.10 -21.49 3.19
N GLY A 139 -10.58 -21.96 4.33
CA GLY A 139 -11.69 -22.91 4.40
C GLY A 139 -11.43 -24.18 3.60
N ASP A 140 -12.47 -24.71 2.98
CA ASP A 140 -12.43 -25.98 2.26
C ASP A 140 -12.01 -25.79 0.79
N GLY A 141 -12.45 -24.70 0.15
CA GLY A 141 -12.27 -24.45 -1.28
C GLY A 141 -11.38 -23.25 -1.63
N GLY A 142 -11.08 -22.36 -0.68
CA GLY A 142 -10.30 -21.14 -0.95
C GLY A 142 -8.80 -21.41 -1.13
N VAL A 143 -8.19 -20.75 -2.12
CA VAL A 143 -6.75 -20.80 -2.36
C VAL A 143 -6.20 -19.50 -2.95
N LEU A 144 -5.00 -19.12 -2.51
CA LEU A 144 -4.18 -18.08 -3.12
C LEU A 144 -2.77 -18.64 -3.31
N ARG A 145 -2.31 -18.72 -4.57
CA ARG A 145 -0.98 -19.22 -4.94
C ARG A 145 -0.17 -18.16 -5.65
N GLY A 146 1.12 -18.10 -5.35
CA GLY A 146 2.05 -17.22 -6.06
C GLY A 146 3.52 -17.54 -5.77
N CYS A 147 4.40 -16.74 -6.36
CA CYS A 147 5.84 -16.87 -6.23
C CYS A 147 6.41 -15.72 -5.39
N GLY A 148 6.78 -16.03 -4.15
CA GLY A 148 7.33 -15.06 -3.21
C GLY A 148 6.23 -14.51 -2.30
N VAL A 149 6.26 -14.96 -1.05
CA VAL A 149 5.32 -14.52 -0.04
C VAL A 149 6.09 -13.91 1.11
N ARG A 150 5.67 -12.70 1.51
CA ARG A 150 6.19 -11.99 2.66
C ARG A 150 5.09 -11.92 3.72
N ILE A 151 5.47 -12.23 4.96
CA ILE A 151 4.58 -12.20 6.11
C ILE A 151 5.12 -11.16 7.09
N ARG A 152 4.21 -10.37 7.63
CA ARG A 152 4.47 -9.49 8.76
C ARG A 152 3.38 -9.75 9.81
N VAL A 153 3.80 -9.99 11.04
CA VAL A 153 2.87 -10.10 12.16
C VAL A 153 2.93 -8.80 12.95
N ASP A 154 1.77 -8.19 13.21
CA ASP A 154 1.65 -7.00 14.05
C ASP A 154 1.24 -7.44 15.46
N ASP A 155 2.24 -7.81 16.25
CA ASP A 155 2.07 -8.39 17.56
C ASP A 155 3.10 -7.82 18.53
N TRP A 156 2.68 -6.77 19.25
CA TRP A 156 3.47 -6.12 20.29
C TRP A 156 3.82 -7.03 21.48
N LEU A 157 3.17 -8.20 21.62
CA LEU A 157 3.48 -9.21 22.63
C LEU A 157 4.26 -10.40 22.04
N TRP A 158 4.78 -10.28 20.82
CA TRP A 158 5.48 -11.36 20.14
C TRP A 158 6.72 -11.83 20.91
N TYR A 159 7.41 -10.96 21.65
CA TYR A 159 8.54 -11.34 22.51
C TYR A 159 8.20 -12.44 23.53
N ARG A 160 6.91 -12.62 23.86
CA ARG A 160 6.42 -13.70 24.73
C ARG A 160 6.16 -15.02 24.01
N SER A 161 6.15 -15.04 22.68
CA SER A 161 6.02 -16.26 21.87
C SER A 161 7.30 -17.12 21.95
N ARG A 162 7.26 -18.36 21.44
CA ARG A 162 8.46 -19.22 21.40
C ARG A 162 9.51 -18.63 20.46
N ALA A 163 9.11 -18.15 19.28
CA ALA A 163 10.03 -17.51 18.35
C ALA A 163 10.59 -16.20 18.94
N GLY A 164 9.74 -15.38 19.56
CA GLY A 164 10.12 -14.13 20.20
C GLY A 164 11.13 -14.31 21.33
N ARG A 165 10.94 -15.30 22.22
CA ARG A 165 11.92 -15.58 23.29
C ARG A 165 13.29 -16.01 22.75
N ARG A 166 13.31 -16.81 21.67
CA ARG A 166 14.58 -17.17 20.99
C ARG A 166 15.26 -15.94 20.40
N ALA A 167 14.49 -15.10 19.70
CA ALA A 167 14.97 -13.86 19.12
C ALA A 167 15.49 -12.89 20.19
N GLN A 168 14.80 -12.78 21.34
CA GLN A 168 15.21 -11.96 22.48
C GLN A 168 16.57 -12.42 23.03
N ALA A 169 16.72 -13.72 23.29
CA ALA A 169 17.98 -14.28 23.77
C ALA A 169 19.15 -14.05 22.78
N GLN A 170 18.88 -14.12 21.48
CA GLN A 170 19.86 -13.80 20.44
C GLN A 170 20.24 -12.30 20.43
N ALA A 171 19.25 -11.41 20.57
CA ALA A 171 19.49 -9.96 20.63
C ALA A 171 20.34 -9.58 21.85
N GLU A 172 20.04 -10.17 23.02
CA GLU A 172 20.79 -9.95 24.26
C GLU A 172 22.24 -10.44 24.14
N ALA A 173 22.46 -11.63 23.56
CA ALA A 173 23.79 -12.15 23.31
C ALA A 173 24.58 -11.26 22.33
N ALA A 174 23.93 -10.76 21.28
CA ALA A 174 24.55 -9.84 20.33
C ALA A 174 24.89 -8.49 20.96
N ALA A 175 24.02 -7.94 21.82
CA ALA A 175 24.26 -6.68 22.52
C ALA A 175 25.47 -6.75 23.46
N GLN A 176 25.71 -7.89 24.10
CA GLN A 176 26.90 -8.11 24.94
C GLN A 176 28.21 -8.17 24.14
N ALA A 177 28.15 -8.58 22.88
CA ALA A 177 29.31 -8.68 21.99
C ALA A 177 29.59 -7.40 21.19
N ALA A 178 28.62 -6.49 21.11
CA ALA A 178 28.71 -5.29 20.27
C ALA A 178 29.60 -4.20 20.92
N PRO A 179 30.46 -3.52 20.14
CA PRO A 179 31.07 -2.27 20.56
C PRO A 179 29.99 -1.26 20.94
N GLY A 180 30.27 -0.40 21.92
CA GLY A 180 29.32 0.57 22.48
C GLY A 180 28.57 1.39 21.42
N PRO A 181 27.37 1.90 21.77
CA PRO A 181 26.45 2.53 20.81
C PRO A 181 27.18 3.60 20.00
N ARG A 182 27.28 3.38 18.69
CA ARG A 182 27.69 4.45 17.77
C ARG A 182 26.62 5.51 17.87
N GLU A 183 26.98 6.69 18.38
CA GLU A 183 26.10 7.86 18.38
C GLU A 183 25.55 8.02 16.96
N GLY A 184 24.28 7.67 16.81
CA GLY A 184 23.55 7.90 15.58
C GLY A 184 23.49 9.39 15.38
N ARG A 185 24.39 9.93 14.56
CA ARG A 185 24.24 11.28 14.02
C ARG A 185 22.84 11.32 13.41
N GLN A 186 21.92 12.07 14.01
CA GLN A 186 20.72 12.50 13.30
C GLN A 186 21.25 13.31 12.11
N PRO A 187 21.20 12.78 10.88
CA PRO A 187 21.99 13.38 9.81
C PRO A 187 21.36 14.68 9.30
N TRP A 188 20.16 15.03 9.78
CA TRP A 188 19.32 16.05 9.18
C TRP A 188 18.69 16.92 10.26
N GLY A 189 19.01 18.21 10.26
CA GLY A 189 18.26 19.21 11.02
C GLY A 189 16.85 19.42 10.43
N PRO A 190 15.95 20.10 11.16
CA PRO A 190 14.60 20.38 10.69
C PRO A 190 14.60 21.20 9.38
N LEU A 191 13.66 20.90 8.47
CA LEU A 191 13.39 21.71 7.29
C LEU A 191 12.61 22.97 7.67
N HIS A 192 12.98 24.11 7.09
CA HIS A 192 12.36 25.41 7.35
C HIS A 192 12.04 26.15 6.04
N GLY A 193 11.16 27.16 6.12
CA GLY A 193 10.84 28.04 5.00
C GLY A 193 10.40 27.27 3.75
N SER A 194 10.82 27.73 2.59
CA SER A 194 10.47 27.19 1.27
C SER A 194 10.96 25.75 1.07
N SER A 195 12.05 25.34 1.72
CA SER A 195 12.52 23.95 1.66
C SER A 195 11.54 22.96 2.28
N ARG A 196 10.86 23.37 3.36
CA ARG A 196 9.78 22.58 3.97
C ARG A 196 8.56 22.51 3.04
N ILE A 197 8.21 23.62 2.41
CA ILE A 197 7.08 23.69 1.46
C ILE A 197 7.32 22.74 0.29
N ALA A 198 8.50 22.82 -0.34
CA ALA A 198 8.88 21.93 -1.44
C ALA A 198 8.81 20.46 -1.04
N ALA A 199 9.29 20.12 0.17
CA ALA A 199 9.21 18.76 0.69
C ALA A 199 7.78 18.29 0.93
N GLU A 200 6.91 19.14 1.48
CA GLU A 200 5.49 18.81 1.69
C GLU A 200 4.74 18.65 0.38
N VAL A 201 4.95 19.56 -0.59
CA VAL A 201 4.36 19.49 -1.95
C VAL A 201 4.78 18.19 -2.65
N LEU A 202 6.07 17.88 -2.66
CA LEU A 202 6.59 16.65 -3.27
C LEU A 202 6.07 15.40 -2.54
N ARG A 203 6.07 15.41 -1.20
CA ARG A 203 5.53 14.30 -0.39
C ARG A 203 4.06 14.05 -0.73
N ASP A 204 3.26 15.10 -0.81
CA ASP A 204 1.83 14.98 -1.04
C ASP A 204 1.53 14.58 -2.50
N ALA A 205 2.31 15.06 -3.47
CA ALA A 205 2.29 14.53 -4.86
C ALA A 205 2.60 13.03 -4.90
N MET A 206 3.64 12.58 -4.18
CA MET A 206 3.98 11.16 -4.08
C MET A 206 2.89 10.34 -3.38
N LEU A 207 2.25 10.90 -2.34
CA LEU A 207 1.12 10.25 -1.67
C LEU A 207 -0.08 10.13 -2.60
N HIS A 208 -0.36 11.15 -3.41
CA HIS A 208 -1.44 11.11 -4.40
C HIS A 208 -1.21 10.05 -5.47
N VAL A 209 -0.01 10.02 -6.08
CA VAL A 209 0.33 8.98 -7.07
C VAL A 209 0.19 7.57 -6.47
N ARG A 210 0.52 7.40 -5.18
CA ARG A 210 0.30 6.13 -4.46
C ARG A 210 -1.17 5.89 -4.13
N SER A 211 -1.94 6.93 -3.88
CA SER A 211 -3.35 6.85 -3.51
C SER A 211 -4.26 6.61 -4.70
N VAL A 212 -3.80 6.73 -5.95
CA VAL A 212 -4.64 6.39 -7.12
C VAL A 212 -5.02 4.90 -7.16
N GLY A 213 -4.33 4.05 -6.39
CA GLY A 213 -4.80 2.69 -6.10
C GLY A 213 -5.95 2.59 -5.09
N HIS A 214 -6.34 3.71 -4.47
CA HIS A 214 -7.44 3.80 -3.51
C HIS A 214 -8.75 4.19 -4.20
N PRO A 215 -9.84 3.48 -3.89
CA PRO A 215 -11.15 3.66 -4.51
C PRO A 215 -11.63 5.12 -4.55
N ALA A 216 -11.42 5.84 -3.44
CA ALA A 216 -11.87 7.22 -3.25
C ALA A 216 -11.02 8.26 -4.00
N SER A 217 -9.94 7.87 -4.67
CA SER A 217 -9.01 8.77 -5.38
C SER A 217 -8.86 8.42 -6.86
N VAL A 218 -9.61 7.42 -7.36
CA VAL A 218 -9.59 7.04 -8.76
C VAL A 218 -10.45 8.01 -9.56
N GLY A 219 -9.80 8.83 -10.39
CA GLY A 219 -10.49 9.72 -11.35
C GLY A 219 -10.33 11.21 -11.08
N ASP A 220 -9.78 11.61 -9.93
CA ASP A 220 -9.62 13.04 -9.58
C ASP A 220 -8.55 13.73 -10.45
N VAL A 221 -7.35 13.17 -10.48
CA VAL A 221 -6.21 13.71 -11.23
C VAL A 221 -5.42 12.55 -11.84
N SER A 222 -5.01 12.73 -13.09
CA SER A 222 -4.16 11.76 -13.80
C SER A 222 -2.80 11.64 -13.09
N PRO A 223 -2.37 10.43 -12.66
CA PRO A 223 -1.02 10.22 -12.12
C PRO A 223 0.07 10.62 -13.10
N GLN A 224 -0.21 10.49 -14.40
CA GLN A 224 0.74 10.87 -15.44
C GLN A 224 0.99 12.38 -15.41
N ASP A 225 -0.07 13.19 -15.27
CA ASP A 225 0.03 14.65 -15.22
C ASP A 225 0.83 15.10 -13.97
N VAL A 226 0.63 14.42 -12.84
CA VAL A 226 1.43 14.64 -11.62
C VAL A 226 2.89 14.23 -11.85
N CYS A 227 3.14 13.05 -12.44
CA CYS A 227 4.51 12.61 -12.75
C CYS A 227 5.23 13.57 -13.71
N ASP A 228 4.54 14.07 -14.73
CA ASP A 228 5.09 15.00 -15.71
C ASP A 228 5.41 16.36 -15.07
N ALA A 229 4.53 16.87 -14.20
CA ALA A 229 4.80 18.11 -13.46
C ALA A 229 6.06 18.01 -12.58
N PHE A 230 6.27 16.86 -11.94
CA PHE A 230 7.41 16.61 -11.04
C PHE A 230 8.61 15.94 -11.74
N ASN A 231 8.59 15.85 -13.07
CA ASN A 231 9.71 15.27 -13.80
C ASN A 231 11.01 16.05 -13.51
N GLY A 232 12.05 15.32 -13.10
CA GLY A 232 13.33 15.88 -12.69
C GLY A 232 13.41 16.44 -11.26
N ALA A 233 12.34 16.40 -10.46
CA ALA A 233 12.29 16.98 -9.11
C ALA A 233 13.43 16.52 -8.20
N GLY A 234 13.80 15.23 -8.24
CA GLY A 234 14.90 14.69 -7.43
C GLY A 234 16.25 15.37 -7.71
N LYS A 235 16.60 15.58 -8.98
CA LYS A 235 17.85 16.27 -9.36
C LYS A 235 17.82 17.75 -8.96
N ALA A 236 16.69 18.40 -9.16
CA ALA A 236 16.52 19.82 -8.84
C ALA A 236 16.61 20.08 -7.32
N VAL A 237 15.99 19.24 -6.48
CA VAL A 237 16.06 19.35 -5.01
C VAL A 237 17.50 19.20 -4.52
N VAL A 238 18.27 18.25 -5.06
CA VAL A 238 19.69 18.07 -4.71
C VAL A 238 20.51 19.29 -5.12
N ALA A 239 20.32 19.79 -6.35
CA ALA A 239 21.03 20.95 -6.86
C ALA A 239 20.76 22.22 -6.02
N VAL A 240 19.49 22.47 -5.67
CA VAL A 240 19.10 23.59 -4.80
C VAL A 240 19.62 23.41 -3.39
N GLY A 241 19.54 22.19 -2.84
CA GLY A 241 20.05 21.87 -1.50
C GLY A 241 21.55 22.09 -1.33
N ALA A 242 22.33 21.96 -2.40
CA ALA A 242 23.78 22.21 -2.43
C ALA A 242 24.16 23.70 -2.35
N LEU A 243 23.21 24.63 -2.49
CA LEU A 243 23.47 26.06 -2.38
C LEU A 243 23.87 26.44 -0.94
N ARG A 244 25.00 27.14 -0.80
CA ARG A 244 25.59 27.48 0.51
C ARG A 244 24.84 28.60 1.24
N ALA A 245 24.35 29.61 0.52
CA ALA A 245 23.72 30.78 1.12
C ALA A 245 22.26 30.48 1.47
N PRO A 246 21.83 30.60 2.75
CA PRO A 246 20.47 30.22 3.17
C PRO A 246 19.35 30.93 2.41
N TRP A 247 19.45 32.25 2.18
CA TRP A 247 18.42 33.01 1.47
C TRP A 247 18.37 32.68 -0.03
N VAL A 248 19.52 32.42 -0.67
CA VAL A 248 19.57 32.01 -2.08
C VAL A 248 18.93 30.63 -2.25
N ARG A 249 19.21 29.72 -1.31
CA ARG A 249 18.61 28.40 -1.26
C ARG A 249 17.11 28.46 -1.06
N ASP A 250 16.64 29.30 -0.14
CA ASP A 250 15.21 29.46 0.15
C ASP A 250 14.44 30.01 -1.06
N ALA A 251 14.94 31.08 -1.69
CA ALA A 251 14.37 31.62 -2.94
C ALA A 251 14.48 30.63 -4.12
N ALA A 252 15.49 29.76 -4.15
CA ALA A 252 15.59 28.72 -5.16
C ALA A 252 14.58 27.58 -4.93
N PHE A 253 14.28 27.22 -3.68
CA PHE A 253 13.19 26.29 -3.38
C PHE A 253 11.81 26.88 -3.69
N GLU A 254 11.61 28.17 -3.46
CA GLU A 254 10.38 28.86 -3.83
C GLU A 254 10.14 28.79 -5.34
N ARG A 255 11.11 29.19 -6.15
CA ARG A 255 11.05 29.08 -7.63
C ARG A 255 10.83 27.65 -8.11
N LEU A 256 11.42 26.67 -7.43
CA LEU A 256 11.23 25.26 -7.77
C LEU A 256 9.78 24.81 -7.56
N VAL A 257 9.13 25.26 -6.49
CA VAL A 257 7.71 25.01 -6.24
C VAL A 257 6.85 25.70 -7.30
N GLU A 258 7.14 26.96 -7.61
CA GLU A 258 6.44 27.70 -8.67
C GLU A 258 6.56 26.99 -10.03
N GLU A 259 7.74 26.48 -10.36
CA GLU A 259 7.98 25.74 -11.60
C GLU A 259 7.15 24.46 -11.67
N TRP A 260 7.12 23.65 -10.60
CA TRP A 260 6.29 22.44 -10.55
C TRP A 260 4.81 22.76 -10.71
N VAL A 261 4.32 23.77 -9.98
CA VAL A 261 2.92 24.21 -10.05
C VAL A 261 2.60 24.80 -11.44
N GLY A 262 3.54 25.48 -12.08
CA GLY A 262 3.37 26.04 -13.42
C GLY A 262 3.31 24.99 -14.54
N ARG A 263 3.91 23.82 -14.34
CA ARG A 263 3.80 22.67 -15.25
C ARG A 263 2.51 21.87 -15.07
N CYS A 264 1.80 22.07 -13.97
CA CYS A 264 0.56 21.34 -13.67
C CYS A 264 -0.58 21.78 -14.59
N GLY A 265 -1.35 20.83 -15.11
CA GLY A 265 -2.65 21.12 -15.71
C GLY A 265 -3.63 21.73 -14.69
N VAL A 266 -4.71 22.33 -15.18
CA VAL A 266 -5.72 23.02 -14.33
C VAL A 266 -6.26 22.12 -13.22
N GLU A 267 -6.49 20.84 -13.51
CA GLU A 267 -7.00 19.85 -12.55
C GLU A 267 -5.97 19.52 -11.45
N VAL A 268 -4.72 19.28 -11.83
CA VAL A 268 -3.61 19.05 -10.88
C VAL A 268 -3.40 20.29 -10.00
N HIS A 269 -3.50 21.49 -10.59
CA HIS A 269 -3.38 22.76 -9.86
C HIS A 269 -4.53 22.94 -8.86
N ARG A 270 -5.77 22.65 -9.25
CA ARG A 270 -6.94 22.70 -8.35
C ARG A 270 -6.75 21.73 -7.18
N TRP A 271 -6.35 20.49 -7.47
CA TRP A 271 -6.03 19.50 -6.45
C TRP A 271 -4.94 19.97 -5.49
N PHE A 272 -3.83 20.55 -5.99
CA PHE A 272 -2.79 21.13 -5.13
C PHE A 272 -3.33 22.23 -4.24
N ARG A 273 -4.14 23.13 -4.79
CA ARG A 273 -4.76 24.20 -4.03
C ARG A 273 -5.63 23.63 -2.91
N ASP A 274 -6.52 22.70 -3.21
CA ASP A 274 -7.44 22.11 -2.23
C ASP A 274 -6.69 21.32 -1.15
N MET A 275 -5.63 20.60 -1.52
CA MET A 275 -4.75 19.92 -0.57
C MET A 275 -3.99 20.89 0.35
N LEU A 276 -3.63 22.06 -0.16
CA LEU A 276 -2.96 23.12 0.58
C LEU A 276 -3.94 24.05 1.32
N GLN A 277 -5.24 23.99 1.02
CA GLN A 277 -6.28 24.70 1.77
C GLN A 277 -6.35 24.11 3.19
N GLY A 278 -6.11 24.97 4.19
CA GLY A 278 -6.02 24.57 5.60
C GLY A 278 -4.59 24.47 6.14
N ARG A 279 -3.57 24.60 5.27
CA ARG A 279 -2.17 24.72 5.69
C ARG A 279 -1.68 26.17 5.55
N ALA A 280 -0.68 26.56 6.34
CA ALA A 280 -0.09 27.91 6.33
C ALA A 280 0.64 28.29 5.01
N LEU A 281 0.40 27.56 3.93
CA LEU A 281 1.14 27.56 2.66
C LEU A 281 0.46 28.38 1.55
N ARG A 282 -0.66 29.05 1.86
CA ARG A 282 -1.48 29.80 0.89
C ARG A 282 -0.72 30.94 0.20
N ALA A 283 0.34 31.48 0.83
CA ALA A 283 1.07 32.64 0.33
C ALA A 283 1.97 32.34 -0.89
N VAL A 284 2.32 31.07 -1.13
CA VAL A 284 3.30 30.66 -2.15
C VAL A 284 2.64 30.14 -3.43
N LEU A 285 1.31 29.91 -3.42
CA LEU A 285 0.60 29.48 -4.62
C LEU A 285 0.28 30.70 -5.51
N PRO A 286 0.66 30.67 -6.80
CA PRO A 286 0.19 31.66 -7.77
C PRO A 286 -1.34 31.74 -7.76
N ARG A 287 -1.89 32.96 -7.83
CA ARG A 287 -3.35 33.14 -8.00
C ARG A 287 -3.74 32.55 -9.36
N LEU A 288 -4.66 31.59 -9.40
CA LEU A 288 -5.31 31.24 -10.66
C LEU A 288 -6.10 32.47 -11.13
N VAL A 289 -6.02 32.75 -12.42
CA VAL A 289 -7.05 33.55 -13.09
C VAL A 289 -8.30 32.69 -13.04
N ASP A 290 -9.35 33.18 -12.39
CA ASP A 290 -10.64 32.48 -12.28
C ASP A 290 -11.25 32.37 -13.68
N GLY A 291 -10.89 31.31 -14.41
CA GLY A 291 -11.67 30.81 -15.52
C GLY A 291 -12.77 29.93 -14.96
N GLU A 292 -14.02 30.38 -15.04
CA GLU A 292 -15.20 29.54 -14.83
C GLU A 292 -15.15 28.38 -15.83
N VAL A 293 -14.62 27.25 -15.38
CA VAL A 293 -14.85 25.96 -16.03
C VAL A 293 -15.86 25.24 -15.15
N ASP A 294 -17.03 25.00 -15.73
CA ASP A 294 -18.19 24.40 -15.08
C ASP A 294 -17.83 23.02 -14.50
N ALA A 295 -17.64 22.98 -13.17
CA ALA A 295 -17.22 21.79 -12.43
C ALA A 295 -18.33 20.73 -12.30
N ARG A 296 -19.43 20.85 -13.05
CA ARG A 296 -20.64 20.02 -12.88
C ARG A 296 -20.98 19.06 -14.01
N THR A 297 -20.18 18.97 -15.06
CA THR A 297 -20.32 17.84 -15.99
C THR A 297 -19.63 16.60 -15.44
N VAL A 298 -20.16 16.05 -14.34
CA VAL A 298 -20.02 14.61 -14.08
C VAL A 298 -20.68 13.94 -15.28
N PRO A 299 -19.95 13.20 -16.14
CA PRO A 299 -20.56 12.52 -17.25
C PRO A 299 -21.66 11.63 -16.69
N ARG A 300 -22.91 11.90 -17.09
CA ARG A 300 -24.06 11.03 -16.86
C ARG A 300 -23.62 9.60 -17.14
N GLU A 301 -24.04 8.68 -16.27
CA GLU A 301 -23.87 7.23 -16.42
C GLU A 301 -24.19 6.83 -17.87
N VAL A 302 -23.17 6.80 -18.72
CA VAL A 302 -23.28 6.23 -20.05
C VAL A 302 -23.60 4.77 -19.81
N GLU A 303 -24.65 4.29 -20.49
CA GLU A 303 -25.13 2.92 -20.42
C GLU A 303 -23.95 1.95 -20.26
N ARG A 304 -23.82 1.39 -19.06
CA ARG A 304 -22.61 0.69 -18.56
C ARG A 304 -22.44 -0.70 -19.17
N SER A 305 -22.98 -0.91 -20.36
CA SER A 305 -22.89 -2.18 -21.09
C SER A 305 -21.72 -2.12 -22.06
N GLY A 306 -20.57 -2.62 -21.63
CA GLY A 306 -19.36 -2.65 -22.44
C GLY A 306 -18.34 -3.66 -21.92
N PRO A 307 -17.30 -3.98 -22.69
CA PRO A 307 -16.20 -4.81 -22.22
C PRO A 307 -15.47 -4.08 -21.08
N ALA A 308 -15.33 -4.74 -19.93
CA ALA A 308 -14.62 -4.22 -18.77
C ALA A 308 -13.51 -5.19 -18.36
N MET A 309 -12.35 -4.66 -17.97
CA MET A 309 -11.24 -5.44 -17.41
C MET A 309 -11.09 -5.15 -15.94
N LEU A 310 -11.13 -6.19 -15.10
CA LEU A 310 -10.83 -6.05 -13.68
C LEU A 310 -9.33 -5.77 -13.49
N ARG A 311 -9.00 -4.65 -12.85
CA ARG A 311 -7.63 -4.24 -12.52
C ARG A 311 -7.33 -4.42 -11.04
N LEU A 312 -8.33 -4.27 -10.19
CA LEU A 312 -8.21 -4.48 -8.75
C LEU A 312 -9.53 -5.00 -8.20
N ALA A 313 -9.46 -5.94 -7.28
CA ALA A 313 -10.57 -6.31 -6.41
C ALA A 313 -10.10 -6.26 -4.96
N ARG A 314 -10.91 -5.66 -4.09
CA ARG A 314 -10.67 -5.56 -2.66
C ARG A 314 -11.93 -6.00 -1.91
N TYR A 315 -11.72 -6.77 -0.86
CA TYR A 315 -12.71 -7.16 0.11
C TYR A 315 -12.22 -6.78 1.51
N SER A 316 -13.12 -6.21 2.32
CA SER A 316 -12.95 -5.98 3.74
C SER A 316 -14.12 -6.66 4.47
N ALA A 317 -13.82 -7.59 5.37
CA ALA A 317 -14.80 -8.21 6.24
C ALA A 317 -15.37 -7.16 7.22
N PRO A 318 -16.61 -7.34 7.69
CA PRO A 318 -17.18 -6.50 8.74
C PRO A 318 -16.28 -6.52 9.98
N ASP A 319 -15.88 -5.34 10.48
CA ASP A 319 -15.11 -5.24 11.72
C ASP A 319 -16.05 -4.96 12.90
N ARG A 320 -16.08 -5.87 13.86
CA ARG A 320 -16.87 -5.76 15.10
C ARG A 320 -16.03 -5.49 16.34
N ARG A 321 -14.70 -5.32 16.19
CA ARG A 321 -13.78 -5.19 17.33
C ARG A 321 -13.73 -3.79 17.89
N TRP A 322 -13.98 -2.80 17.05
CA TRP A 322 -14.00 -1.39 17.45
C TRP A 322 -15.42 -0.99 17.88
N PRO A 323 -15.53 -0.01 18.80
CA PRO A 323 -16.83 0.48 19.27
C PRO A 323 -17.70 1.05 18.14
N MET A 324 -17.11 1.40 17.01
CA MET A 324 -17.83 1.64 15.76
C MET A 324 -17.64 0.43 14.85
N SER A 325 -18.68 -0.40 14.72
CA SER A 325 -18.64 -1.51 13.77
C SER A 325 -18.51 -0.95 12.37
N GLN A 326 -17.52 -1.42 11.61
CA GLN A 326 -17.40 -1.08 10.20
C GLN A 326 -18.13 -2.13 9.37
N PRO A 327 -19.02 -1.73 8.45
CA PRO A 327 -19.67 -2.65 7.54
C PRO A 327 -18.63 -3.36 6.66
N GLY A 328 -19.00 -4.53 6.16
CA GLY A 328 -18.21 -5.17 5.10
C GLY A 328 -18.17 -4.26 3.87
N GLU A 329 -17.07 -4.29 3.13
CA GLU A 329 -16.88 -3.44 1.96
C GLU A 329 -16.25 -4.26 0.82
N ALA A 330 -16.74 -4.07 -0.39
CA ALA A 330 -16.06 -4.51 -1.60
C ALA A 330 -15.73 -3.32 -2.49
N VAL A 331 -14.58 -3.38 -3.16
CA VAL A 331 -14.20 -2.40 -4.19
C VAL A 331 -13.66 -3.12 -5.38
N LEU A 332 -14.13 -2.74 -6.56
CA LEU A 332 -13.55 -3.19 -7.83
C LEU A 332 -13.05 -1.98 -8.59
N ASN A 333 -11.87 -2.08 -9.21
CA ASN A 333 -11.43 -1.11 -10.20
C ASN A 333 -11.52 -1.76 -11.57
N LEU A 334 -12.40 -1.23 -12.42
CA LEU A 334 -12.73 -1.75 -13.74
C LEU A 334 -12.20 -0.77 -14.78
N ALA A 335 -11.31 -1.22 -15.65
CA ALA A 335 -10.92 -0.45 -16.83
C ALA A 335 -11.97 -0.70 -17.93
N MET A 336 -12.54 0.36 -18.49
CA MET A 336 -13.56 0.29 -19.55
C MET A 336 -13.16 1.22 -20.70
N PRO A 337 -13.39 0.84 -21.98
CA PRO A 337 -13.19 1.74 -23.11
C PRO A 337 -14.22 2.87 -23.09
N CYS A 338 -13.82 4.06 -23.54
CA CYS A 338 -14.72 5.21 -23.64
C CYS A 338 -15.37 5.29 -25.02
N GLY A 339 -16.54 4.69 -25.21
CA GLY A 339 -17.28 4.84 -26.46
C GLY A 339 -16.52 4.27 -27.66
N ASP A 340 -16.07 5.14 -28.57
CA ASP A 340 -15.51 4.78 -29.88
C ASP A 340 -14.21 3.96 -29.82
N ALA A 341 -13.99 3.18 -30.88
CA ALA A 341 -12.77 2.40 -31.06
C ALA A 341 -11.53 3.31 -31.07
N GLY A 342 -10.61 3.09 -30.11
CA GLY A 342 -9.36 3.84 -29.97
C GLY A 342 -9.38 4.94 -28.92
N ALA A 343 -10.54 5.21 -28.30
CA ALA A 343 -10.60 6.12 -27.15
C ALA A 343 -9.83 5.58 -25.93
N PRO A 344 -9.28 6.46 -25.07
CA PRO A 344 -8.56 6.02 -23.88
C PRO A 344 -9.48 5.23 -22.94
N TRP A 345 -8.91 4.20 -22.30
CA TRP A 345 -9.60 3.47 -21.25
C TRP A 345 -9.78 4.37 -20.03
N ARG A 346 -10.97 4.35 -19.44
CA ARG A 346 -11.26 5.00 -18.15
C ARG A 346 -11.44 3.97 -17.07
N MET A 347 -11.07 4.37 -15.85
CA MET A 347 -11.31 3.58 -14.66
C MET A 347 -12.69 3.88 -14.11
N HIS A 348 -13.43 2.84 -13.78
CA HIS A 348 -14.69 2.88 -13.05
C HIS A 348 -14.54 2.08 -11.76
N VAL A 349 -15.03 2.62 -10.66
CA VAL A 349 -14.83 2.06 -9.32
C VAL A 349 -16.17 1.85 -8.62
N PRO A 350 -16.87 0.73 -8.88
CA PRO A 350 -18.00 0.35 -8.05
C PRO A 350 -17.51 -0.01 -6.64
N GLN A 351 -18.26 0.45 -5.64
CA GLN A 351 -17.98 0.23 -4.22
C GLN A 351 -19.24 -0.33 -3.52
N PRO A 352 -19.55 -1.63 -3.69
CA PRO A 352 -20.65 -2.24 -2.95
C PRO A 352 -20.39 -2.21 -1.44
N CYS A 353 -21.32 -1.61 -0.71
CA CYS A 353 -21.36 -1.67 0.75
C CYS A 353 -22.07 -2.96 1.18
N GLU A 354 -21.57 -3.60 2.23
CA GLU A 354 -22.16 -4.79 2.86
C GLU A 354 -22.49 -5.94 1.89
N PRO A 355 -21.53 -6.41 1.06
CA PRO A 355 -21.80 -7.54 0.18
C PRO A 355 -22.15 -8.78 1.02
N ALA A 356 -23.33 -9.38 0.76
CA ALA A 356 -23.76 -10.60 1.44
C ALA A 356 -22.79 -11.77 1.20
N ARG A 357 -22.17 -11.80 0.01
CA ARG A 357 -21.12 -12.74 -0.38
C ARG A 357 -20.20 -12.10 -1.41
N PHE A 358 -18.90 -12.26 -1.21
CA PHE A 358 -17.87 -11.82 -2.15
C PHE A 358 -17.10 -13.03 -2.67
N GLN A 359 -17.16 -13.27 -3.98
CA GLN A 359 -16.45 -14.35 -4.66
C GLN A 359 -15.44 -13.76 -5.65
N LEU A 360 -14.21 -14.27 -5.64
CA LEU A 360 -13.16 -13.83 -6.55
C LEU A 360 -12.42 -15.02 -7.13
N ARG A 361 -12.20 -15.01 -8.45
CA ARG A 361 -11.43 -16.02 -9.16
C ARG A 361 -10.40 -15.39 -10.09
N THR A 362 -9.31 -16.10 -10.36
CA THR A 362 -8.23 -15.66 -11.27
C THR A 362 -8.76 -15.20 -12.62
N GLU A 363 -9.74 -15.90 -13.18
CA GLU A 363 -10.26 -15.68 -14.53
C GLU A 363 -10.85 -14.28 -14.70
N ALA A 364 -11.33 -13.66 -13.61
CA ALA A 364 -11.85 -12.31 -13.60
C ALA A 364 -10.82 -11.26 -14.04
N PHE A 365 -9.53 -11.55 -13.87
CA PHE A 365 -8.42 -10.65 -14.23
C PHE A 365 -7.81 -10.94 -15.59
N LEU A 366 -8.09 -12.08 -16.21
CA LEU A 366 -7.36 -12.55 -17.40
C LEU A 366 -7.87 -11.92 -18.71
N GLY A 367 -8.94 -11.11 -18.70
CA GLY A 367 -9.49 -10.51 -19.92
C GLY A 367 -10.67 -9.56 -19.68
N THR A 368 -11.45 -9.31 -20.73
CA THR A 368 -12.65 -8.47 -20.69
C THR A 368 -13.89 -9.30 -20.37
N GLY A 369 -14.64 -8.89 -19.34
CA GLY A 369 -16.00 -9.38 -19.06
C GLY A 369 -17.05 -8.35 -19.44
N ARG A 370 -18.33 -8.72 -19.34
CA ARG A 370 -19.44 -7.75 -19.30
C ARG A 370 -19.84 -7.55 -17.84
N LEU A 371 -20.18 -6.31 -17.50
CA LEU A 371 -20.82 -5.98 -16.24
C LEU A 371 -22.33 -6.05 -16.46
N ASP A 372 -23.02 -6.91 -15.74
CA ASP A 372 -24.48 -6.83 -15.66
C ASP A 372 -24.84 -5.94 -14.48
N ALA A 373 -25.58 -4.86 -14.74
CA ALA A 373 -25.92 -3.84 -13.73
C ALA A 373 -26.70 -4.41 -12.53
N GLY A 374 -27.36 -5.57 -12.71
CA GLY A 374 -28.04 -6.30 -11.64
C GLY A 374 -27.11 -6.87 -10.57
N ASP A 375 -25.80 -7.01 -10.84
CA ASP A 375 -24.82 -7.60 -9.91
C ASP A 375 -24.43 -6.66 -8.76
N PHE A 376 -24.84 -5.38 -8.82
CA PHE A 376 -24.41 -4.34 -7.89
C PHE A 376 -25.54 -3.73 -7.07
N GLU A 377 -26.79 -3.75 -7.56
CA GLU A 377 -27.88 -2.93 -7.00
C GLU A 377 -28.88 -3.69 -6.13
N ASN A 378 -28.88 -5.03 -6.10
CA ASN A 378 -29.80 -5.81 -5.25
C ASN A 378 -29.10 -7.07 -4.70
N GLY A 379 -29.07 -7.27 -3.37
CA GLY A 379 -28.70 -8.58 -2.81
C GLY A 379 -29.64 -9.69 -3.30
N PRO A 380 -29.33 -11.01 -3.19
CA PRO A 380 -28.23 -11.70 -2.53
C PRO A 380 -27.33 -12.50 -3.51
N ASP A 381 -27.22 -12.09 -4.77
CA ASP A 381 -26.45 -12.87 -5.75
C ASP A 381 -25.00 -12.41 -5.86
N ALA A 382 -24.10 -13.39 -5.78
CA ALA A 382 -22.66 -13.20 -5.80
C ALA A 382 -22.23 -12.38 -7.01
N LEU A 383 -21.36 -11.38 -6.79
CA LEU A 383 -20.67 -10.69 -7.87
C LEU A 383 -19.84 -11.70 -8.67
N ARG A 384 -20.38 -12.18 -9.78
CA ARG A 384 -19.75 -13.16 -10.66
C ARG A 384 -19.29 -12.45 -11.90
N ILE A 385 -18.00 -12.14 -11.96
CA ILE A 385 -17.36 -11.78 -13.23
C ILE A 385 -17.18 -13.08 -14.03
N ALA A 386 -18.26 -13.54 -14.66
CA ALA A 386 -18.24 -14.71 -15.52
C ALA A 386 -17.70 -14.32 -16.90
N ARG A 387 -16.73 -15.07 -17.41
CA ARG A 387 -16.42 -15.08 -18.85
C ARG A 387 -17.53 -15.84 -19.58
N LYS A 388 -17.97 -15.32 -20.73
CA LYS A 388 -18.65 -16.14 -21.74
C LYS A 388 -17.66 -16.99 -22.48
#